data_AF-A0A971PKD0-F1
#
_entry.id   AF-A0A971PKD0-F1
#
_cell.length_a   1.000
_cell.length_b   1.000
_cell.length_c   1.000
_cell.angle_alpha   90.00
_cell.angle_beta   90.00
_cell.angle_gamma   90.00
#
_symmetry.space_group_name_H-M   'P 1'
#
loop_
_entity.id
_entity.type
_entity.pdbx_description
1 polymer ?
#
loop_
_entity_poly.entity_id
_entity_poly.type
_entity_poly.pdbx_seq_one_letter_code
_entity_poly.pdbx_strand_id
1 'polypeptide(L)'
;MPCLNEEETIGTCVEKAVRALTRLNLPWEVIVVDNGSTDRSAEIAAARGARVVREPVKGYGSAYLRGLDEARGRHIVMADSDDSYDWSEVGRFVTPLQQGFDMVMGSRFKGSIEPGAMPWLHRYLGNPVLSWMLRLFFGGRVSDAHCGMRSLTKEAYRRLRLKTVGMEFASEMIVKACKAKMRIAEIPITLHRDGRSGRPHLRTFSDGYRHLRFMLMYSPTYLFFVPGAVFMALGFIPLLGLTGGLVWIGGHGYGTHFSLAGTVLAILGFQIILLGLYAKTYSYEAQFEDDARFITRFYRRFSLERGLLLGSVVFLVGFGIDAYVFHTAVKVRFSITVVELNRAALAAALMIIGIQTFFSSFFLSMLDMKRRGQL
;
A
#
# COMPACT_ATOMS: atom_id res chain seq x y z
N MET A 1 23.01 7.58 8.39
CA MET A 1 22.45 8.45 9.44
C MET A 1 21.89 9.69 8.77
N PRO A 2 20.56 9.86 8.62
CA PRO A 2 20.00 11.12 8.15
C PRO A 2 20.13 12.18 9.25
N CYS A 3 20.40 13.43 8.89
CA CYS A 3 20.68 14.48 9.86
C CYS A 3 20.00 15.78 9.44
N LEU A 4 19.25 16.38 10.36
CA LEU A 4 18.65 17.71 10.21
C LEU A 4 18.54 18.33 11.59
N ASN A 5 19.49 19.20 11.93
CA ASN A 5 19.59 19.86 13.23
C ASN A 5 19.64 18.88 14.42
N GLU A 6 20.65 18.01 14.44
CA GLU A 6 20.87 16.95 15.42
C GLU A 6 22.14 17.19 16.25
N GLU A 7 22.51 18.44 16.53
CA GLU A 7 23.79 18.76 17.18
C GLU A 7 23.97 18.11 18.57
N GLU A 8 22.86 17.91 19.30
CA GLU A 8 22.84 17.31 20.64
C GLU A 8 23.17 15.79 20.61
N THR A 9 22.81 15.10 19.54
CA THR A 9 22.69 13.63 19.49
C THR A 9 23.63 12.99 18.47
N ILE A 10 23.96 13.68 17.37
CA ILE A 10 24.72 13.12 16.25
C ILE A 10 26.12 12.63 16.66
N GLY A 11 26.79 13.37 17.55
CA GLY A 11 28.12 13.00 18.06
C GLY A 11 28.12 11.66 18.77
N THR A 12 27.13 11.44 19.64
CA THR A 12 26.92 10.18 20.37
C THR A 12 26.60 9.03 19.42
N CYS A 13 25.71 9.26 18.43
CA CYS A 13 25.34 8.25 17.44
C CYS A 13 26.55 7.77 16.62
N VAL A 14 27.36 8.71 16.11
CA VAL A 14 28.58 8.40 15.34
C VAL A 14 29.58 7.66 16.21
N GLU A 15 29.80 8.10 17.45
CA GLU A 15 30.74 7.46 18.37
C GLU A 15 30.33 6.01 18.71
N LYS A 16 29.04 5.77 19.01
CA LYS A 16 28.49 4.42 19.24
C LYS A 16 28.71 3.53 18.01
N ALA A 17 28.38 4.03 16.82
CA ALA A 17 28.55 3.28 15.56
C ALA A 17 30.02 2.93 15.28
N VAL A 18 30.93 3.91 15.37
CA VAL A 18 32.37 3.70 15.14
C VAL A 18 32.94 2.68 16.12
N ARG A 19 32.61 2.78 17.42
CA ARG A 19 33.05 1.82 18.43
C ARG A 19 32.55 0.41 18.13
N ALA A 20 31.27 0.26 17.77
CA ALA A 20 30.70 -1.04 17.44
C ALA A 20 31.32 -1.65 16.17
N LEU A 21 31.48 -0.85 15.11
CA LEU A 21 32.08 -1.29 13.85
C LEU A 21 33.56 -1.67 14.01
N THR A 22 34.31 -0.94 14.83
CA THR A 22 35.71 -1.27 15.15
C THR A 22 35.83 -2.65 15.80
N ARG A 23 34.89 -3.02 16.70
CA ARG A 23 34.87 -4.34 17.35
C ARG A 23 34.53 -5.48 16.39
N LEU A 24 33.79 -5.21 15.31
CA LEU A 24 33.43 -6.23 14.31
C LEU A 24 34.60 -6.65 13.43
N ASN A 25 35.70 -5.89 13.42
CA ASN A 25 36.90 -6.15 12.62
C ASN A 25 36.60 -6.37 11.12
N LEU A 26 35.69 -5.55 10.58
CA LEU A 26 35.33 -5.52 9.16
C LEU A 26 35.71 -4.16 8.56
N PRO A 27 35.94 -4.04 7.24
CA PRO A 27 36.00 -2.74 6.59
C PRO A 27 34.66 -2.01 6.74
N TRP A 28 34.68 -0.77 7.19
CA TRP A 28 33.47 0.00 7.49
C TRP A 28 33.60 1.47 7.08
N GLU A 29 32.46 2.12 6.95
CA GLU A 29 32.34 3.58 6.86
C GLU A 29 31.09 4.02 7.63
N VAL A 30 31.10 5.24 8.17
CA VAL A 30 29.91 5.89 8.74
C VAL A 30 29.56 7.07 7.86
N ILE A 31 28.33 7.10 7.36
CA ILE A 31 27.83 8.18 6.51
C ILE A 31 26.73 8.94 7.25
N VAL A 32 26.98 10.25 7.43
CA VAL A 32 25.98 11.20 7.90
C VAL A 32 25.52 12.03 6.71
N VAL A 33 24.21 12.04 6.48
CA VAL A 33 23.61 12.80 5.37
C VAL A 33 22.93 14.02 5.95
N ASP A 34 23.57 15.17 5.80
CA ASP A 34 23.04 16.46 6.22
C ASP A 34 22.00 16.95 5.20
N ASN A 35 20.74 17.09 5.64
CA ASN A 35 19.61 17.50 4.82
C ASN A 35 19.25 18.98 4.99
N GLY A 36 20.27 19.82 5.23
CA GLY A 36 20.13 21.27 5.35
C GLY A 36 20.04 21.74 6.78
N SER A 37 20.88 21.19 7.66
CA SER A 37 21.03 21.68 9.04
C SER A 37 21.54 23.12 9.06
N THR A 38 21.08 23.90 10.02
CA THR A 38 21.51 25.29 10.30
C THR A 38 22.40 25.38 11.53
N ASP A 39 22.61 24.24 12.21
CA ASP A 39 23.41 24.10 13.42
C ASP A 39 24.77 23.45 13.14
N ARG A 40 25.48 23.02 14.18
CA ARG A 40 26.83 22.44 14.05
C ARG A 40 26.85 20.93 13.80
N SER A 41 25.73 20.33 13.42
CA SER A 41 25.60 18.87 13.25
C SER A 41 26.64 18.27 12.31
N ALA A 42 26.86 18.89 11.15
CA ALA A 42 27.80 18.42 10.14
C ALA A 42 29.26 18.47 10.64
N GLU A 43 29.64 19.55 11.32
CA GLU A 43 30.98 19.70 11.92
C GLU A 43 31.23 18.62 12.98
N ILE A 44 30.26 18.42 13.88
CA ILE A 44 30.34 17.44 14.96
C ILE A 44 30.48 16.03 14.38
N ALA A 45 29.65 15.67 13.38
CA ALA A 45 29.70 14.37 12.72
C ALA A 45 31.07 14.10 12.09
N ALA A 46 31.62 15.06 11.34
CA ALA A 46 32.93 14.94 10.69
C ALA A 46 34.06 14.79 11.72
N ALA A 47 34.03 15.59 12.80
CA ALA A 47 35.01 15.52 13.88
C ALA A 47 35.01 14.16 14.60
N ARG A 48 33.89 13.43 14.58
CA ARG A 48 33.76 12.08 15.15
C ARG A 48 34.05 10.95 14.15
N GLY A 49 34.55 11.27 12.96
CA GLY A 49 35.03 10.30 11.97
C GLY A 49 33.96 9.82 10.98
N ALA A 50 32.80 10.47 10.91
CA ALA A 50 31.83 10.20 9.86
C ALA A 50 32.18 10.94 8.55
N ARG A 51 31.89 10.31 7.42
CA ARG A 51 31.85 10.99 6.13
C ARG A 51 30.52 11.73 6.01
N VAL A 52 30.58 13.04 5.94
CA VAL A 52 29.39 13.89 5.79
C VAL A 52 29.08 14.11 4.31
N VAL A 53 27.85 13.85 3.92
CA VAL A 53 27.32 14.11 2.58
C VAL A 53 26.16 15.08 2.70
N ARG A 54 26.13 16.10 1.83
CA ARG A 54 25.03 17.06 1.79
C ARG A 54 23.95 16.60 0.81
N GLU A 55 22.70 16.66 1.22
CA GLU A 55 21.53 16.43 0.37
C GLU A 55 20.67 17.71 0.27
N PRO A 56 20.70 18.43 -0.88
CA PRO A 56 19.96 19.68 -1.03
C PRO A 56 18.43 19.49 -1.12
N VAL A 57 17.94 18.32 -1.54
CA VAL A 57 16.51 18.04 -1.65
C VAL A 57 15.98 17.70 -0.27
N LYS A 58 15.10 18.55 0.27
CA LYS A 58 14.48 18.35 1.57
C LYS A 58 13.62 17.09 1.60
N GLY A 59 13.76 16.30 2.66
CA GLY A 59 12.87 15.17 2.94
C GLY A 59 13.60 14.00 3.59
N TYR A 60 12.91 13.31 4.51
CA TYR A 60 13.42 12.14 5.21
C TYR A 60 13.93 11.05 4.25
N GLY A 61 13.11 10.68 3.27
CA GLY A 61 13.48 9.72 2.23
C GLY A 61 14.61 10.21 1.34
N SER A 62 14.68 11.52 1.06
CA SER A 62 15.77 12.11 0.26
C SER A 62 17.13 11.87 0.92
N ALA A 63 17.24 12.15 2.22
CA ALA A 63 18.47 11.92 2.99
C ALA A 63 18.88 10.44 2.97
N TYR A 64 17.92 9.52 3.11
CA TYR A 64 18.21 8.09 3.03
C TYR A 64 18.61 7.63 1.64
N LEU A 65 17.90 8.06 0.59
CA LEU A 65 18.25 7.72 -0.80
C LEU A 65 19.68 8.16 -1.11
N ARG A 66 20.03 9.41 -0.75
CA ARG A 66 21.38 9.92 -0.95
C ARG A 66 22.42 9.10 -0.19
N GLY A 67 22.17 8.78 1.08
CA GLY A 67 23.07 7.96 1.88
C GLY A 67 23.22 6.53 1.35
N LEU A 68 22.13 5.93 0.89
CA LEU A 68 22.11 4.60 0.30
C LEU A 68 22.86 4.55 -1.04
N ASP A 69 22.77 5.59 -1.86
CA ASP A 69 23.52 5.70 -3.12
C ASP A 69 25.02 5.83 -2.87
N GLU A 70 25.40 6.68 -1.92
CA GLU A 70 26.78 6.98 -1.52
C GLU A 70 27.47 5.84 -0.77
N ALA A 71 26.71 4.93 -0.16
CA ALA A 71 27.25 3.80 0.59
C ALA A 71 28.04 2.84 -0.31
N ARG A 72 29.30 2.57 0.06
CA ARG A 72 30.21 1.66 -0.65
C ARG A 72 30.19 0.25 -0.07
N GLY A 73 29.69 0.10 1.16
CA GLY A 73 29.54 -1.18 1.84
C GLY A 73 28.58 -2.15 1.14
N ARG A 74 28.86 -3.46 1.26
CA ARG A 74 27.96 -4.54 0.80
C ARG A 74 26.71 -4.67 1.68
N HIS A 75 26.86 -4.39 2.97
CA HIS A 75 25.79 -4.36 3.95
C HIS A 75 25.62 -2.93 4.43
N ILE A 76 24.38 -2.44 4.44
CA ILE A 76 24.08 -1.07 4.85
C ILE A 76 23.15 -1.15 6.05
N VAL A 77 23.54 -0.48 7.13
CA VAL A 77 22.69 -0.30 8.32
C VAL A 77 22.28 1.16 8.38
N MET A 78 21.01 1.38 8.66
CA MET A 78 20.38 2.69 8.66
C MET A 78 19.49 2.83 9.89
N ALA A 79 19.53 3.99 10.53
CA ALA A 79 18.67 4.38 11.63
C ALA A 79 18.69 5.91 11.73
N ASP A 80 17.77 6.44 12.53
CA ASP A 80 17.69 7.87 12.83
C ASP A 80 18.87 8.29 13.73
N SER A 81 19.14 9.60 13.77
CA SER A 81 20.33 10.17 14.41
C SER A 81 20.03 10.91 15.72
N ASP A 82 18.87 10.63 16.32
CA ASP A 82 18.36 11.27 17.55
C ASP A 82 18.61 10.43 18.83
N ASP A 83 19.51 9.45 18.73
CA ASP A 83 19.86 8.48 19.77
C ASP A 83 18.70 7.60 20.30
N SER A 84 17.55 7.61 19.62
CA SER A 84 16.42 6.71 19.94
C SER A 84 16.72 5.23 19.65
N TYR A 85 17.67 4.98 18.74
CA TYR A 85 18.18 3.65 18.40
C TYR A 85 19.63 3.50 18.84
N ASP A 86 19.96 2.40 19.50
CA ASP A 86 21.33 2.13 19.94
C ASP A 86 22.21 1.64 18.78
N TRP A 87 23.02 2.56 18.25
CA TRP A 87 24.03 2.27 17.23
C TRP A 87 25.12 1.28 17.70
N SER A 88 25.18 0.95 18.99
CA SER A 88 26.04 -0.14 19.50
C SER A 88 25.60 -1.52 18.99
N GLU A 89 24.33 -1.66 18.59
CA GLU A 89 23.73 -2.92 18.14
C GLU A 89 23.92 -3.21 16.64
N VAL A 90 24.62 -2.34 15.89
CA VAL A 90 24.82 -2.47 14.43
C VAL A 90 25.28 -3.85 13.99
N GLY A 91 26.13 -4.52 14.78
CA GLY A 91 26.58 -5.89 14.50
C GLY A 91 25.44 -6.90 14.35
N ARG A 92 24.40 -6.79 15.19
CA ARG A 92 23.21 -7.67 15.16
C ARG A 92 22.43 -7.54 13.85
N PHE A 93 22.53 -6.39 13.18
CA PHE A 93 21.90 -6.13 11.89
C PHE A 93 22.73 -6.61 10.70
N VAL A 94 24.04 -6.83 10.87
CA VAL A 94 24.93 -7.32 9.81
C VAL A 94 24.90 -8.85 9.73
N THR A 95 24.83 -9.55 10.87
CA THR A 95 24.88 -11.01 10.93
C THR A 95 23.83 -11.70 10.05
N PRO A 96 22.53 -11.32 10.06
CA PRO A 96 21.55 -11.99 9.21
C PRO A 96 21.77 -11.70 7.73
N LEU A 97 22.28 -10.52 7.36
CA LEU A 97 22.61 -10.22 5.96
C LEU A 97 23.71 -11.16 5.44
N GLN A 98 24.71 -11.47 6.27
CA GLN A 98 25.74 -12.46 5.95
C GLN A 98 25.19 -13.89 5.81
N GLN A 99 24.07 -14.20 6.47
CA GLN A 99 23.36 -15.48 6.36
C GLN A 99 22.41 -15.55 5.13
N GLY A 100 22.51 -14.57 4.23
CA GLY A 100 21.75 -14.52 2.98
C GLY A 100 20.33 -13.97 3.12
N PHE A 101 20.05 -13.20 4.18
CA PHE A 101 18.86 -12.35 4.21
C PHE A 101 19.10 -11.09 3.38
N ASP A 102 18.07 -10.64 2.66
CA ASP A 102 18.14 -9.43 1.83
C ASP A 102 18.02 -8.16 2.69
N MET A 103 17.24 -8.25 3.77
CA MET A 103 16.87 -7.12 4.63
C MET A 103 16.65 -7.59 6.07
N VAL A 104 16.98 -6.73 7.04
CA VAL A 104 16.71 -6.93 8.47
C VAL A 104 15.96 -5.73 9.02
N MET A 105 14.89 -6.00 9.76
CA MET A 105 14.10 -5.00 10.45
C MET A 105 14.32 -5.11 11.96
N GLY A 106 14.54 -3.98 12.63
CA GLY A 106 14.36 -3.93 14.07
C GLY A 106 12.86 -4.07 14.40
N SER A 107 12.55 -4.70 15.53
CA SER A 107 11.18 -4.78 16.05
C SER A 107 11.13 -4.33 17.49
N ARG A 108 10.47 -3.20 17.72
CA ARG A 108 10.25 -2.63 19.06
C ARG A 108 9.18 -3.42 19.82
N PHE A 109 8.26 -4.05 19.09
CA PHE A 109 7.22 -4.90 19.68
C PHE A 109 7.71 -6.27 20.13
N LYS A 110 8.80 -6.78 19.52
CA LYS A 110 9.48 -8.01 19.97
C LYS A 110 10.55 -7.74 21.02
N GLY A 111 11.05 -6.51 21.12
CA GLY A 111 12.00 -6.06 22.13
C GLY A 111 11.32 -5.29 23.26
N SER A 112 11.85 -4.12 23.59
CA SER A 112 11.35 -3.26 24.67
C SER A 112 11.18 -1.81 24.20
N ILE A 113 10.26 -1.10 24.85
CA ILE A 113 10.00 0.33 24.60
C ILE A 113 10.12 1.02 25.95
N GLU A 114 11.09 1.93 26.08
CA GLU A 114 11.29 2.66 27.33
C GLU A 114 10.10 3.57 27.66
N PRO A 115 9.82 3.82 28.96
CA PRO A 115 8.80 4.78 29.36
C PRO A 115 9.06 6.16 28.74
N GLY A 116 8.06 6.69 28.01
CA GLY A 116 8.17 7.99 27.33
C GLY A 116 8.84 7.95 25.95
N ALA A 117 9.32 6.80 25.48
CA ALA A 117 9.96 6.67 24.17
C ALA A 117 8.96 6.61 22.99
N MET A 118 7.70 6.24 23.24
CA MET A 118 6.66 6.20 22.20
C MET A 118 5.31 6.69 22.74
N PRO A 119 4.60 7.58 22.00
CA PRO A 119 3.24 7.99 22.36
C PRO A 119 2.29 6.78 22.42
N TRP A 120 1.36 6.80 23.39
CA TRP A 120 0.38 5.71 23.61
C TRP A 120 -0.38 5.34 22.33
N LEU A 121 -0.85 6.34 21.58
CA LEU A 121 -1.57 6.14 20.32
C LEU A 121 -0.74 5.39 19.28
N HIS A 122 0.56 5.69 19.17
CA HIS A 122 1.46 5.01 18.23
C HIS A 122 1.71 3.57 18.66
N ARG A 123 1.88 3.34 19.97
CA ARG A 123 2.19 2.03 20.54
C ARG A 123 1.04 1.04 20.41
N TYR A 124 -0.19 1.48 20.66
CA TYR A 124 -1.34 0.57 20.75
C TYR A 124 -2.27 0.60 19.54
N LEU A 125 -2.27 1.68 18.75
CA LEU A 125 -3.17 1.80 17.60
C LEU A 125 -2.42 2.00 16.28
N GLY A 126 -1.66 3.09 16.16
CA GLY A 126 -1.04 3.51 14.90
C GLY A 126 -0.13 2.44 14.29
N ASN A 127 0.97 2.11 14.98
CA ASN A 127 1.95 1.15 14.45
C ASN A 127 1.38 -0.28 14.34
N PRO A 128 0.59 -0.81 15.30
CA PRO A 128 -0.03 -2.13 15.16
C PRO A 128 -1.02 -2.23 13.99
N VAL A 129 -1.90 -1.24 13.80
CA VAL A 129 -2.89 -1.24 12.71
C VAL A 129 -2.18 -1.12 11.37
N LEU A 130 -1.26 -0.17 11.21
CA LEU A 130 -0.52 0.00 9.95
C LEU A 130 0.34 -1.22 9.63
N SER A 131 0.99 -1.82 10.63
CA SER A 131 1.73 -3.07 10.45
C SER A 131 0.80 -4.21 10.06
N TRP A 132 -0.37 -4.34 10.68
CA TRP A 132 -1.38 -5.34 10.28
C TRP A 132 -1.88 -5.11 8.86
N MET A 133 -2.17 -3.87 8.45
CA MET A 133 -2.58 -3.55 7.08
C MET A 133 -1.48 -3.88 6.08
N LEU A 134 -0.22 -3.60 6.40
CA LEU A 134 0.91 -3.97 5.54
C LEU A 134 1.03 -5.50 5.39
N ARG A 135 0.87 -6.25 6.48
CA ARG A 135 0.85 -7.73 6.43
C ARG A 135 -0.32 -8.24 5.61
N LEU A 136 -1.51 -7.65 5.78
CA LEU A 136 -2.71 -8.01 5.03
C LEU A 136 -2.53 -7.73 3.53
N PHE A 137 -2.05 -6.54 3.17
CA PHE A 137 -1.99 -6.08 1.78
C PHE A 137 -0.83 -6.69 1.00
N PHE A 138 0.30 -6.97 1.65
CA PHE A 138 1.54 -7.36 0.98
C PHE A 138 2.11 -8.70 1.44
N GLY A 139 1.46 -9.39 2.40
CA GLY A 139 1.84 -10.73 2.84
C GLY A 139 3.17 -10.80 3.61
N GLY A 140 3.78 -9.66 3.96
CA GLY A 140 5.01 -9.61 4.75
C GLY A 140 4.77 -10.16 6.16
N ARG A 141 5.79 -10.77 6.76
CA ARG A 141 5.77 -11.24 8.16
C ARG A 141 6.46 -10.25 9.12
N VAL A 142 6.39 -8.96 8.82
CA VAL A 142 7.01 -7.91 9.63
C VAL A 142 6.08 -7.54 10.79
N SER A 143 6.60 -7.57 12.01
CA SER A 143 5.91 -7.21 13.25
C SER A 143 5.87 -5.71 13.50
N ASP A 144 6.90 -4.97 13.07
CA ASP A 144 7.02 -3.52 13.24
C ASP A 144 7.48 -2.85 11.94
N ALA A 145 6.53 -2.42 11.12
CA ALA A 145 6.84 -1.79 9.82
C ALA A 145 7.42 -0.36 9.96
N HIS A 146 7.34 0.24 11.15
CA HIS A 146 7.69 1.64 11.39
C HIS A 146 8.94 1.79 12.25
N CYS A 147 9.68 0.71 12.48
CA CYS A 147 11.00 0.80 13.09
C CYS A 147 11.96 1.53 12.14
N GLY A 148 12.70 2.51 12.66
CA GLY A 148 13.69 3.30 11.92
C GLY A 148 15.02 2.57 11.73
N MET A 149 15.38 1.67 12.64
CA MET A 149 16.60 0.87 12.53
C MET A 149 16.41 -0.37 11.65
N ARG A 150 17.14 -0.40 10.53
CA ARG A 150 17.03 -1.40 9.47
C ARG A 150 18.39 -1.69 8.87
N SER A 151 18.51 -2.82 8.20
CA SER A 151 19.65 -3.08 7.33
C SER A 151 19.25 -3.80 6.06
N LEU A 152 20.05 -3.66 5.01
CA LEU A 152 19.85 -4.32 3.72
C LEU A 152 21.17 -4.52 3.00
N THR A 153 21.20 -5.46 2.06
CA THR A 153 22.33 -5.58 1.14
C THR A 153 22.28 -4.48 0.07
N LYS A 154 23.44 -4.06 -0.45
CA LYS A 154 23.51 -3.10 -1.58
C LYS A 154 22.77 -3.64 -2.82
N GLU A 155 22.77 -4.96 -3.00
CA GLU A 155 22.02 -5.63 -4.05
C GLU A 155 20.50 -5.51 -3.84
N ALA A 156 20.01 -5.77 -2.63
CA ALA A 156 18.61 -5.58 -2.28
C ALA A 156 18.18 -4.13 -2.52
N TYR A 157 18.98 -3.16 -2.10
CA TYR A 157 18.72 -1.74 -2.38
C TYR A 157 18.53 -1.46 -3.88
N ARG A 158 19.45 -1.94 -4.73
CA ARG A 158 19.36 -1.77 -6.20
C ARG A 158 18.11 -2.41 -6.79
N ARG A 159 17.70 -3.58 -6.25
CA ARG A 159 16.47 -4.28 -6.66
C ARG A 159 15.20 -3.51 -6.26
N LEU A 160 15.22 -2.80 -5.12
CA LEU A 160 14.06 -2.06 -4.63
C LEU A 160 13.74 -0.79 -5.45
N ARG A 161 14.72 -0.17 -6.11
CA ARG A 161 14.53 1.05 -6.93
C ARG A 161 13.65 2.10 -6.22
N LEU A 162 14.02 2.45 -4.99
CA LEU A 162 13.27 3.39 -4.14
C LEU A 162 13.28 4.79 -4.75
N LYS A 163 12.16 5.52 -4.64
CA LYS A 163 12.01 6.85 -5.26
C LYS A 163 11.41 7.91 -4.33
N THR A 164 10.82 7.49 -3.22
CA THR A 164 10.07 8.39 -2.34
C THR A 164 11.01 9.25 -1.51
N VAL A 165 10.86 10.56 -1.60
CA VAL A 165 11.68 11.55 -0.87
C VAL A 165 11.15 11.90 0.52
N GLY A 166 9.89 11.58 0.81
CA GLY A 166 9.21 11.90 2.07
C GLY A 166 9.31 10.79 3.14
N MET A 167 8.44 10.88 4.15
CA MET A 167 8.33 9.88 5.22
C MET A 167 7.85 8.51 4.71
N GLU A 168 7.16 8.48 3.57
CA GLU A 168 6.62 7.27 2.97
C GLU A 168 7.72 6.34 2.44
N PHE A 169 8.96 6.82 2.36
CA PHE A 169 10.16 6.00 2.08
C PHE A 169 10.20 4.73 2.93
N ALA A 170 9.89 4.86 4.23
CA ALA A 170 9.86 3.73 5.15
C ALA A 170 8.83 2.66 4.74
N SER A 171 7.67 3.08 4.21
CA SER A 171 6.63 2.18 3.71
C SER A 171 6.97 1.63 2.33
N GLU A 172 7.48 2.46 1.41
CA GLU A 172 7.92 2.05 0.08
C GLU A 172 8.91 0.89 0.17
N MET A 173 9.91 1.02 1.04
CA MET A 173 10.93 0.01 1.25
C MET A 173 10.34 -1.37 1.59
N ILE A 174 9.41 -1.42 2.53
CA ILE A 174 8.82 -2.70 2.98
C ILE A 174 7.85 -3.24 1.93
N VAL A 175 7.02 -2.38 1.33
CA VAL A 175 6.08 -2.77 0.27
C VAL A 175 6.84 -3.39 -0.90
N LYS A 176 7.92 -2.74 -1.36
CA LYS A 176 8.73 -3.25 -2.46
C LYS A 176 9.54 -4.49 -2.06
N ALA A 177 10.05 -4.59 -0.83
CA ALA A 177 10.72 -5.79 -0.34
C ALA A 177 9.78 -7.00 -0.32
N CYS A 178 8.53 -6.81 0.13
CA CYS A 178 7.51 -7.86 0.13
C CYS A 178 7.13 -8.27 -1.31
N LYS A 179 6.91 -7.30 -2.21
CA LYS A 179 6.61 -7.57 -3.63
C LYS A 179 7.76 -8.29 -4.34
N ALA A 180 9.00 -7.93 -4.04
CA ALA A 180 10.21 -8.58 -4.53
C ALA A 180 10.51 -9.94 -3.86
N LYS A 181 9.65 -10.40 -2.95
CA LYS A 181 9.78 -11.66 -2.17
C LYS A 181 11.14 -11.78 -1.48
N MET A 182 11.64 -10.67 -0.97
CA MET A 182 12.90 -10.63 -0.25
C MET A 182 12.85 -11.42 1.05
N ARG A 183 13.97 -12.03 1.43
CA ARG A 183 14.14 -12.66 2.74
C ARG A 183 14.35 -11.59 3.79
N ILE A 184 13.32 -11.34 4.60
CA ILE A 184 13.34 -10.34 5.68
C ILE A 184 13.50 -11.04 7.03
N ALA A 185 14.53 -10.67 7.79
CA ALA A 185 14.68 -11.06 9.19
C ALA A 185 14.17 -9.95 10.12
N GLU A 186 13.77 -10.32 11.34
CA GLU A 186 13.44 -9.36 12.39
C GLU A 186 14.28 -9.60 13.63
N ILE A 187 14.81 -8.53 14.21
CA ILE A 187 15.54 -8.60 15.48
C ILE A 187 14.85 -7.75 16.55
N PRO A 188 14.72 -8.24 17.79
CA PRO A 188 14.17 -7.45 18.88
C PRO A 188 15.16 -6.33 19.25
N ILE A 189 14.65 -5.11 19.35
CA ILE A 189 15.43 -3.92 19.72
C ILE A 189 14.75 -3.14 20.85
N THR A 190 15.55 -2.35 21.56
CA THR A 190 15.06 -1.38 22.54
C THR A 190 14.86 -0.03 21.85
N LEU A 191 13.68 0.58 22.01
CA LEU A 191 13.49 1.99 21.66
C LEU A 191 13.75 2.84 22.90
N HIS A 192 14.78 3.68 22.83
CA HIS A 192 15.14 4.62 23.87
C HIS A 192 14.36 5.93 23.74
N ARG A 193 14.31 6.71 24.81
CA ARG A 193 13.76 8.06 24.76
C ARG A 193 14.58 8.92 23.80
N ASP A 194 13.90 9.74 23.00
CA ASP A 194 14.54 10.73 22.12
C ASP A 194 15.55 11.56 22.92
N GLY A 195 16.81 11.57 22.46
CA GLY A 195 17.90 12.26 23.12
C GLY A 195 17.83 13.78 23.01
N ARG A 196 16.96 14.30 22.13
CA ARG A 196 16.78 15.74 21.90
C ARG A 196 15.92 16.39 22.98
N SER A 197 16.21 17.66 23.24
CA SER A 197 15.40 18.53 24.09
C SER A 197 14.11 19.06 23.43
N GLY A 198 13.98 18.94 22.11
CA GLY A 198 12.89 19.52 21.30
C GLY A 198 11.60 18.69 21.17
N ARG A 199 10.54 19.29 20.60
CA ARG A 199 9.30 18.57 20.26
C ARG A 199 9.55 17.62 19.07
N PRO A 200 8.95 16.41 19.07
CA PRO A 200 9.06 15.50 17.93
C PRO A 200 8.58 16.17 16.63
N HIS A 201 9.36 16.05 15.56
CA HIS A 201 9.05 16.62 14.24
C HIS A 201 7.88 15.92 13.51
N LEU A 202 7.27 14.90 14.11
CA LEU A 202 6.24 14.03 13.51
C LEU A 202 4.83 14.58 13.70
N ARG A 203 4.04 14.57 12.61
CA ARG A 203 2.61 14.93 12.63
C ARG A 203 1.75 13.67 12.53
N THR A 204 1.51 13.03 13.67
CA THR A 204 0.84 11.74 13.84
C THR A 204 -0.28 11.41 12.83
N PHE A 205 -1.30 12.27 12.70
CA PHE A 205 -2.44 11.98 11.83
C PHE A 205 -2.14 12.19 10.34
N SER A 206 -1.42 13.26 10.00
CA SER A 206 -1.03 13.56 8.62
C SER A 206 -0.11 12.45 8.09
N ASP A 207 0.84 12.01 8.91
CA ASP A 207 1.80 10.96 8.52
C ASP A 207 1.12 9.60 8.46
N GLY A 208 0.22 9.28 9.41
CA GLY A 208 -0.59 8.07 9.37
C GLY A 208 -1.48 7.97 8.13
N TYR A 209 -2.18 9.05 7.77
CA TYR A 209 -2.99 9.11 6.54
C TYR A 209 -2.14 8.96 5.29
N ARG A 210 -0.97 9.61 5.27
CA ARG A 210 -0.02 9.54 4.16
C ARG A 210 0.51 8.11 3.95
N HIS A 211 0.84 7.40 5.02
CA HIS A 211 1.19 5.98 4.95
C HIS A 211 0.03 5.09 4.48
N LEU A 212 -1.16 5.28 5.04
CA LEU A 212 -2.35 4.52 4.62
C LEU A 212 -2.67 4.75 3.15
N ARG A 213 -2.69 6.01 2.71
CA ARG A 213 -2.89 6.40 1.31
C ARG A 213 -1.85 5.74 0.42
N PHE A 214 -0.57 5.78 0.81
CA PHE A 214 0.50 5.12 0.07
C PHE A 214 0.26 3.61 -0.05
N MET A 215 -0.06 2.93 1.07
CA MET A 215 -0.35 1.49 1.07
C MET A 215 -1.54 1.13 0.16
N LEU A 216 -2.62 1.92 0.21
CA LEU A 216 -3.81 1.71 -0.63
C LEU A 216 -3.52 1.96 -2.12
N MET A 217 -2.76 3.02 -2.44
CA MET A 217 -2.34 3.31 -3.82
C MET A 217 -1.46 2.19 -4.40
N TYR A 218 -0.66 1.53 -3.56
CA TYR A 218 0.15 0.38 -3.94
C TYR A 218 -0.58 -0.97 -3.81
N SER A 219 -1.87 -0.96 -3.47
CA SER A 219 -2.69 -2.17 -3.34
C SER A 219 -4.09 -1.99 -3.95
N PRO A 220 -4.20 -1.92 -5.29
CA PRO A 220 -5.49 -1.76 -5.98
C PRO A 220 -6.52 -2.84 -5.62
N THR A 221 -6.06 -4.05 -5.26
CA THR A 221 -6.92 -5.15 -4.79
C THR A 221 -7.77 -4.75 -3.59
N TYR A 222 -7.15 -4.17 -2.56
CA TYR A 222 -7.86 -3.82 -1.33
C TYR A 222 -8.57 -2.46 -1.44
N LEU A 223 -8.03 -1.55 -2.27
CA LEU A 223 -8.66 -0.26 -2.49
C LEU A 223 -9.93 -0.34 -3.35
N PHE A 224 -9.95 -1.21 -4.37
CA PHE A 224 -11.04 -1.27 -5.35
C PHE A 224 -11.74 -2.63 -5.39
N PHE A 225 -11.01 -3.72 -5.61
CA PHE A 225 -11.65 -5.01 -5.89
C PHE A 225 -12.43 -5.57 -4.69
N VAL A 226 -11.89 -5.48 -3.47
CA VAL A 226 -12.59 -5.95 -2.25
C VAL A 226 -13.87 -5.16 -1.98
N PRO A 227 -13.85 -3.82 -1.81
CA PRO A 227 -15.08 -3.07 -1.56
C PRO A 227 -16.06 -3.16 -2.73
N GLY A 228 -15.57 -3.16 -3.98
CA GLY A 228 -16.40 -3.35 -5.16
C GLY A 228 -17.10 -4.72 -5.17
N ALA A 229 -16.41 -5.80 -4.82
CA ALA A 229 -17.02 -7.14 -4.71
C ALA A 229 -18.04 -7.22 -3.57
N VAL A 230 -17.78 -6.57 -2.43
CA VAL A 230 -18.73 -6.49 -1.31
C VAL A 230 -20.00 -5.76 -1.74
N PHE A 231 -19.89 -4.56 -2.34
CA PHE A 231 -21.06 -3.83 -2.82
C PHE A 231 -21.80 -4.57 -3.92
N MET A 232 -21.09 -5.22 -4.83
CA MET A 232 -21.70 -6.04 -5.89
C MET A 232 -22.48 -7.21 -5.30
N ALA A 233 -21.93 -7.92 -4.31
CA ALA A 233 -22.64 -8.98 -3.59
C ALA A 233 -23.85 -8.46 -2.83
N LEU A 234 -23.69 -7.38 -2.04
CA LEU A 234 -24.78 -6.73 -1.31
C LEU A 234 -25.87 -6.19 -2.24
N GLY A 235 -25.53 -5.85 -3.48
CA GLY A 235 -26.49 -5.44 -4.51
C GLY A 235 -27.23 -6.60 -5.16
N PHE A 236 -26.50 -7.62 -5.60
CA PHE A 236 -27.09 -8.77 -6.31
C PHE A 236 -27.91 -9.70 -5.42
N ILE A 237 -27.57 -9.84 -4.13
CA ILE A 237 -28.32 -10.68 -3.18
C ILE A 237 -29.81 -10.27 -3.12
N PRO A 238 -30.18 -9.02 -2.78
CA PRO A 238 -31.57 -8.59 -2.76
C PRO A 238 -32.19 -8.55 -4.16
N LEU A 239 -31.43 -8.15 -5.19
CA LEU A 239 -31.93 -8.13 -6.57
C LEU A 239 -32.45 -9.49 -7.04
N LEU A 240 -31.66 -10.55 -6.83
CA LEU A 240 -32.02 -11.90 -7.23
C LEU A 240 -33.10 -12.47 -6.30
N GLY A 241 -32.98 -12.25 -4.98
CA GLY A 241 -33.94 -12.76 -3.99
C GLY A 241 -35.35 -12.18 -4.14
N LEU A 242 -35.48 -10.95 -4.64
CA LEU A 242 -36.77 -10.26 -4.79
C LEU A 242 -37.41 -10.43 -6.18
N THR A 243 -36.76 -11.13 -7.12
CA THR A 243 -37.32 -11.39 -8.48
C THR A 243 -38.66 -12.13 -8.48
N GLY A 244 -38.92 -12.90 -7.41
CA GLY A 244 -40.17 -13.64 -7.19
C GLY A 244 -41.27 -12.86 -6.47
N GLY A 245 -41.00 -11.63 -6.00
CA GLY A 245 -41.94 -10.80 -5.26
C GLY A 245 -41.43 -10.37 -3.88
N LEU A 246 -42.34 -10.19 -2.93
CA LEU A 246 -42.02 -9.79 -1.56
C LEU A 246 -41.35 -10.94 -0.80
N VAL A 247 -40.25 -10.63 -0.11
CA VAL A 247 -39.62 -11.56 0.84
C VAL A 247 -40.00 -11.12 2.26
N TRP A 248 -40.54 -12.05 3.04
CA TRP A 248 -41.01 -11.77 4.40
C TRP A 248 -39.96 -12.18 5.42
N ILE A 249 -39.48 -11.23 6.22
CA ILE A 249 -38.51 -11.47 7.30
C ILE A 249 -39.02 -10.80 8.55
N GLY A 250 -39.23 -11.56 9.64
CA GLY A 250 -39.69 -11.02 10.92
C GLY A 250 -41.03 -10.27 10.81
N GLY A 251 -41.96 -10.76 9.98
CA GLY A 251 -43.28 -10.15 9.77
C GLY A 251 -43.30 -8.90 8.87
N HIS A 252 -42.15 -8.43 8.40
CA HIS A 252 -42.05 -7.27 7.50
C HIS A 252 -41.81 -7.73 6.06
N GLY A 253 -42.56 -7.16 5.12
CA GLY A 253 -42.42 -7.44 3.69
C GLY A 253 -41.34 -6.56 3.06
N TYR A 254 -40.25 -7.17 2.63
CA TYR A 254 -39.17 -6.51 1.91
C TYR A 254 -39.45 -6.61 0.41
N GLY A 255 -39.54 -5.47 -0.26
CA GLY A 255 -39.94 -5.37 -1.66
C GLY A 255 -39.14 -4.36 -2.46
N THR A 256 -39.84 -3.55 -3.25
CA THR A 256 -39.26 -2.67 -4.29
C THR A 256 -38.16 -1.74 -3.79
N HIS A 257 -38.25 -1.20 -2.58
CA HIS A 257 -37.20 -0.35 -2.02
C HIS A 257 -35.83 -1.07 -1.99
N PHE A 258 -35.81 -2.34 -1.60
CA PHE A 258 -34.58 -3.13 -1.48
C PHE A 258 -34.04 -3.60 -2.83
N SER A 259 -34.90 -3.83 -3.83
CA SER A 259 -34.45 -4.13 -5.19
C SER A 259 -33.86 -2.90 -5.88
N LEU A 260 -34.42 -1.71 -5.65
CA LEU A 260 -33.84 -0.44 -6.11
C LEU A 260 -32.49 -0.14 -5.43
N ALA A 261 -32.42 -0.27 -4.09
CA ALA A 261 -31.15 -0.14 -3.37
C ALA A 261 -30.12 -1.17 -3.86
N GLY A 262 -30.55 -2.41 -4.11
CA GLY A 262 -29.73 -3.47 -4.68
C GLY A 262 -29.18 -3.14 -6.06
N THR A 263 -30.00 -2.51 -6.92
CA THR A 263 -29.60 -2.00 -8.24
C THR A 263 -28.45 -1.01 -8.13
N VAL A 264 -28.60 0.00 -7.26
CA VAL A 264 -27.58 1.04 -7.05
C VAL A 264 -26.29 0.41 -6.52
N LEU A 265 -26.36 -0.45 -5.51
CA LEU A 265 -25.18 -1.12 -4.94
C LEU A 265 -24.47 -2.04 -5.94
N ALA A 266 -25.22 -2.77 -6.77
CA ALA A 266 -24.67 -3.64 -7.80
C ALA A 266 -23.88 -2.83 -8.85
N ILE A 267 -24.47 -1.73 -9.33
CA ILE A 267 -23.83 -0.83 -10.30
C ILE A 267 -22.59 -0.18 -9.69
N LEU A 268 -22.69 0.36 -8.47
CA LEU A 268 -21.55 0.98 -7.78
C LEU A 268 -20.42 -0.02 -7.55
N GLY A 269 -20.74 -1.23 -7.08
CA GLY A 269 -19.77 -2.29 -6.87
C GLY A 269 -19.03 -2.66 -8.15
N PHE A 270 -19.76 -2.80 -9.26
CA PHE A 270 -19.19 -3.06 -10.57
C PHE A 270 -18.30 -1.91 -11.06
N GLN A 271 -18.72 -0.65 -10.91
CA GLN A 271 -17.93 0.53 -11.28
C GLN A 271 -16.62 0.61 -10.49
N ILE A 272 -16.65 0.32 -9.19
CA ILE A 272 -15.44 0.31 -8.34
C ILE A 272 -14.48 -0.80 -8.82
N ILE A 273 -14.99 -1.99 -9.17
CA ILE A 273 -14.17 -3.07 -9.73
C ILE A 273 -13.51 -2.64 -11.05
N LEU A 274 -14.28 -2.01 -11.95
CA LEU A 274 -13.75 -1.49 -13.22
C LEU A 274 -12.66 -0.44 -13.00
N LEU A 275 -12.87 0.52 -12.10
CA LEU A 275 -11.85 1.50 -11.73
C LEU A 275 -10.58 0.82 -11.19
N GLY A 276 -10.73 -0.23 -10.38
CA GLY A 276 -9.61 -1.04 -9.91
C GLY A 276 -8.83 -1.72 -11.03
N LEU A 277 -9.53 -2.20 -12.05
CA LEU A 277 -8.93 -2.84 -13.23
C LEU A 277 -8.18 -1.81 -14.11
N TYR A 278 -8.75 -0.61 -14.29
CA TYR A 278 -8.08 0.49 -14.97
C TYR A 278 -6.83 0.95 -14.21
N ALA A 279 -6.97 1.20 -12.91
CA ALA A 279 -5.86 1.62 -12.06
C ALA A 279 -4.72 0.61 -12.09
N LYS A 280 -5.03 -0.69 -12.05
CA LYS A 280 -4.01 -1.74 -12.08
C LYS A 280 -3.35 -1.89 -13.45
N THR A 281 -4.09 -1.70 -14.54
CA THR A 281 -3.52 -1.66 -15.89
C THR A 281 -2.59 -0.46 -16.05
N TYR A 282 -3.02 0.72 -15.60
CA TYR A 282 -2.23 1.95 -15.66
C TYR A 282 -0.97 1.89 -14.78
N SER A 283 -1.08 1.40 -13.54
CA SER A 283 0.06 1.28 -12.60
C SER A 283 1.17 0.37 -13.10
N TYR A 284 0.82 -0.64 -13.91
CA TYR A 284 1.79 -1.51 -14.58
C TYR A 284 2.61 -0.73 -15.61
N GLU A 285 1.96 0.14 -16.41
CA GLU A 285 2.64 0.97 -17.41
C GLU A 285 3.54 2.03 -16.78
N ALA A 286 3.06 2.68 -15.73
CA ALA A 286 3.79 3.74 -15.05
C ALA A 286 4.92 3.24 -14.11
N GLN A 287 5.29 1.95 -14.20
CA GLN A 287 6.35 1.30 -13.41
C GLN A 287 6.16 1.39 -11.88
N PHE A 288 4.92 1.50 -11.39
CA PHE A 288 4.62 1.55 -9.95
C PHE A 288 4.46 0.14 -9.33
N GLU A 289 4.14 -0.88 -10.13
CA GLU A 289 3.94 -2.25 -9.65
C GLU A 289 4.67 -3.31 -10.49
N ASP A 290 5.56 -4.08 -9.84
CA ASP A 290 6.23 -5.24 -10.44
C ASP A 290 5.37 -6.53 -10.40
N ASP A 291 4.17 -6.53 -9.82
CA ASP A 291 3.31 -7.73 -9.76
C ASP A 291 2.52 -7.92 -11.07
N ALA A 292 3.29 -8.22 -12.13
CA ALA A 292 2.78 -8.52 -13.47
C ALA A 292 1.80 -9.70 -13.48
N ARG A 293 1.82 -10.60 -12.48
CA ARG A 293 1.13 -11.90 -12.54
C ARG A 293 -0.37 -11.77 -12.70
N PHE A 294 -1.02 -10.85 -12.00
CA PHE A 294 -2.47 -10.68 -12.14
C PHE A 294 -2.83 -10.11 -13.51
N ILE A 295 -2.18 -9.01 -13.90
CA ILE A 295 -2.43 -8.31 -15.17
C ILE A 295 -2.11 -9.21 -16.36
N THR A 296 -0.97 -9.89 -16.36
CA THR A 296 -0.60 -10.85 -17.41
C THR A 296 -1.60 -12.00 -17.50
N ARG A 297 -2.08 -12.56 -16.37
CA ARG A 297 -3.13 -13.59 -16.40
C ARG A 297 -4.47 -13.06 -16.90
N PHE A 298 -4.82 -11.83 -16.52
CA PHE A 298 -6.04 -11.16 -16.97
C PHE A 298 -6.00 -11.00 -18.49
N TYR A 299 -4.98 -10.34 -19.04
CA TYR A 299 -4.83 -10.13 -20.49
C TYR A 299 -4.56 -11.41 -21.29
N ARG A 300 -4.12 -12.50 -20.66
CA ARG A 300 -4.06 -13.81 -21.33
C ARG A 300 -5.46 -14.39 -21.59
N ARG A 301 -6.45 -14.04 -20.78
CA ARG A 301 -7.84 -14.52 -20.91
C ARG A 301 -8.76 -13.48 -21.55
N PHE A 302 -8.48 -12.21 -21.32
CA PHE A 302 -9.24 -11.09 -21.84
C PHE A 302 -8.86 -10.82 -23.30
N SER A 303 -9.87 -10.68 -24.16
CA SER A 303 -9.73 -10.10 -25.50
C SER A 303 -10.87 -9.11 -25.69
N LEU A 304 -10.68 -8.11 -26.56
CA LEU A 304 -11.70 -7.10 -26.84
C LEU A 304 -13.00 -7.80 -27.26
N GLU A 305 -12.92 -8.75 -28.19
CA GLU A 305 -14.06 -9.49 -28.73
C GLU A 305 -14.83 -10.24 -27.63
N ARG A 306 -14.12 -10.89 -26.69
CA ARG A 306 -14.74 -11.57 -25.55
C ARG A 306 -15.45 -10.58 -24.62
N GLY A 307 -14.84 -9.42 -24.39
CA GLY A 307 -15.44 -8.35 -23.60
C GLY A 307 -16.70 -7.76 -24.24
N LEU A 308 -16.66 -7.49 -25.55
CA LEU A 308 -17.81 -7.03 -26.34
C LEU A 308 -18.94 -8.06 -26.34
N LEU A 309 -18.61 -9.34 -26.56
CA LEU A 309 -19.59 -10.42 -26.53
C LEU A 309 -20.23 -10.54 -25.14
N LEU A 310 -19.44 -10.56 -24.07
CA LEU A 310 -19.95 -10.64 -22.70
C LEU A 310 -20.86 -9.46 -22.38
N GLY A 311 -20.42 -8.23 -22.67
CA GLY A 311 -21.21 -7.02 -22.42
C GLY A 311 -22.52 -7.02 -23.20
N SER A 312 -22.48 -7.42 -24.48
CA SER A 312 -23.66 -7.51 -25.33
C SER A 312 -24.64 -8.58 -24.85
N VAL A 313 -24.17 -9.76 -24.47
CA VAL A 313 -25.03 -10.84 -23.93
C VAL A 313 -25.70 -10.40 -22.63
N VAL A 314 -24.95 -9.82 -21.69
CA VAL A 314 -25.51 -9.33 -20.42
C VAL A 314 -26.54 -8.22 -20.66
N PHE A 315 -26.26 -7.30 -21.59
CA PHE A 315 -27.20 -6.27 -21.99
C PHE A 315 -28.49 -6.86 -22.59
N LEU A 316 -28.36 -7.80 -23.54
CA LEU A 316 -29.50 -8.43 -24.21
C LEU A 316 -30.37 -9.26 -23.24
N VAL A 317 -29.76 -9.91 -22.24
CA VAL A 317 -30.51 -10.58 -21.17
C VAL A 317 -31.31 -9.57 -20.35
N GLY A 318 -30.68 -8.46 -19.93
CA GLY A 318 -31.37 -7.38 -19.22
C GLY A 318 -32.52 -6.81 -20.05
N PHE A 319 -32.25 -6.49 -21.33
CA PHE A 319 -33.25 -5.99 -22.26
C PHE A 319 -34.41 -6.97 -22.47
N GLY A 320 -34.14 -8.27 -22.57
CA GLY A 320 -35.18 -9.30 -22.68
C GLY A 320 -36.09 -9.37 -21.45
N ILE A 321 -35.52 -9.24 -20.24
CA ILE A 321 -36.30 -9.16 -19.00
C ILE A 321 -37.17 -7.91 -18.99
N ASP A 322 -36.61 -6.75 -19.36
CA ASP A 322 -37.34 -5.48 -19.41
C ASP A 322 -38.47 -5.51 -20.45
N ALA A 323 -38.20 -6.05 -21.65
CA ALA A 323 -39.21 -6.24 -22.69
C ALA A 323 -40.34 -7.17 -22.24
N TYR A 324 -40.02 -8.24 -21.50
CA TYR A 324 -41.03 -9.12 -20.91
C TYR A 324 -41.89 -8.38 -19.86
N VAL A 325 -41.26 -7.56 -19.00
CA VAL A 325 -41.98 -6.72 -18.03
C VAL A 325 -42.89 -5.72 -18.76
N PHE A 326 -42.40 -5.04 -19.77
CA PHE A 326 -43.17 -4.09 -20.58
C PHE A 326 -44.36 -4.77 -21.26
N HIS A 327 -44.15 -5.92 -21.90
CA HIS A 327 -45.23 -6.68 -22.54
C HIS A 327 -46.31 -7.10 -21.54
N THR A 328 -45.89 -7.54 -20.34
CA THR A 328 -46.81 -7.89 -19.26
C THR A 328 -47.59 -6.65 -18.79
N ALA A 329 -46.91 -5.51 -18.61
CA ALA A 329 -47.53 -4.25 -18.24
C ALA A 329 -48.59 -3.81 -19.24
N VAL A 330 -48.32 -3.90 -20.55
CA VAL A 330 -49.30 -3.57 -21.60
C VAL A 330 -50.53 -4.47 -21.52
N LYS A 331 -50.35 -5.79 -21.34
CA LYS A 331 -51.47 -6.75 -21.19
C LYS A 331 -52.39 -6.44 -20.01
N VAL A 332 -51.82 -5.95 -18.90
CA VAL A 332 -52.57 -5.62 -17.68
C VAL A 332 -52.93 -4.13 -17.57
N ARG A 333 -52.86 -3.37 -18.67
CA ARG A 333 -53.15 -1.92 -18.73
C ARG A 333 -52.36 -1.10 -17.69
N PHE A 334 -51.07 -1.42 -17.54
CA PHE A 334 -50.12 -0.76 -16.64
C PHE A 334 -50.41 -0.90 -15.13
N SER A 335 -51.23 -1.88 -14.73
CA SER A 335 -51.35 -2.32 -13.34
C SER A 335 -50.16 -3.21 -12.94
N ILE A 336 -48.97 -2.62 -12.84
CA ILE A 336 -47.70 -3.31 -12.58
C ILE A 336 -47.64 -3.80 -11.12
N THR A 337 -47.30 -5.08 -10.88
CA THR A 337 -47.13 -5.61 -9.53
C THR A 337 -45.70 -5.41 -9.02
N VAL A 338 -45.49 -5.67 -7.73
CA VAL A 338 -44.16 -5.64 -7.10
C VAL A 338 -43.19 -6.61 -7.80
N VAL A 339 -43.68 -7.73 -8.34
CA VAL A 339 -42.85 -8.71 -9.05
C VAL A 339 -42.26 -8.09 -10.33
N GLU A 340 -43.08 -7.44 -11.14
CA GLU A 340 -42.61 -6.78 -12.36
C GLU A 340 -41.67 -5.62 -12.05
N LEU A 341 -41.94 -4.83 -11.01
CA LEU A 341 -41.05 -3.76 -10.56
C LEU A 341 -39.67 -4.30 -10.14
N ASN A 342 -39.62 -5.39 -9.37
CA ASN A 342 -38.36 -6.02 -8.97
C ASN A 342 -37.59 -6.60 -10.16
N ARG A 343 -38.29 -7.18 -11.14
CA ARG A 343 -37.67 -7.69 -12.39
C ARG A 343 -37.13 -6.56 -13.25
N ALA A 344 -37.84 -5.44 -13.36
CA ALA A 344 -37.36 -4.24 -14.04
C ALA A 344 -36.09 -3.67 -13.38
N ALA A 345 -36.01 -3.69 -12.05
CA ALA A 345 -34.81 -3.26 -11.32
C ALA A 345 -33.58 -4.15 -11.66
N LEU A 346 -33.75 -5.48 -11.68
CA LEU A 346 -32.70 -6.40 -12.12
C LEU A 346 -32.32 -6.17 -13.59
N ALA A 347 -33.31 -5.99 -14.46
CA ALA A 347 -33.10 -5.72 -15.89
C ALA A 347 -32.25 -4.46 -16.09
N ALA A 348 -32.58 -3.37 -15.40
CA ALA A 348 -31.82 -2.13 -15.44
C ALA A 348 -30.37 -2.31 -14.98
N ALA A 349 -30.14 -3.04 -13.88
CA ALA A 349 -28.79 -3.36 -13.40
C ALA A 349 -27.97 -4.11 -14.48
N LEU A 350 -28.56 -5.15 -15.09
CA LEU A 350 -27.90 -5.95 -16.12
C LEU A 350 -27.63 -5.14 -17.39
N MET A 351 -28.57 -4.34 -17.87
CA MET A 351 -28.34 -3.47 -19.03
C MET A 351 -27.19 -2.50 -18.78
N ILE A 352 -27.17 -1.83 -17.62
CA ILE A 352 -26.10 -0.88 -17.28
C ILE A 352 -24.74 -1.57 -17.17
N ILE A 353 -24.67 -2.72 -16.48
CA ILE A 353 -23.43 -3.50 -16.36
C ILE A 353 -22.96 -4.02 -17.72
N GLY A 354 -23.88 -4.48 -18.57
CA GLY A 354 -23.60 -4.97 -19.92
C GLY A 354 -22.99 -3.88 -20.81
N ILE A 355 -23.65 -2.72 -20.89
CA ILE A 355 -23.15 -1.60 -21.70
C ILE A 355 -21.83 -1.04 -21.16
N GLN A 356 -21.68 -0.96 -19.83
CA GLN A 356 -20.41 -0.56 -19.22
C GLN A 356 -19.30 -1.57 -19.55
N THR A 357 -19.56 -2.87 -19.48
CA THR A 357 -18.58 -3.91 -19.85
C THR A 357 -18.14 -3.75 -21.31
N PHE A 358 -19.07 -3.47 -22.22
CA PHE A 358 -18.79 -3.25 -23.63
C PHE A 358 -17.81 -2.09 -23.84
N PHE A 359 -18.14 -0.90 -23.34
CA PHE A 359 -17.27 0.28 -23.50
C PHE A 359 -15.96 0.18 -22.71
N SER A 360 -16.00 -0.44 -21.52
CA SER A 360 -14.81 -0.70 -20.71
C SER A 360 -13.82 -1.61 -21.41
N SER A 361 -14.32 -2.53 -22.26
CA SER A 361 -13.47 -3.44 -23.02
C SER A 361 -12.63 -2.70 -24.07
N PHE A 362 -13.20 -1.69 -24.74
CA PHE A 362 -12.43 -0.80 -25.62
C PHE A 362 -11.35 -0.05 -24.85
N PHE A 363 -11.70 0.52 -23.69
CA PHE A 363 -10.74 1.29 -22.88
C PHE A 363 -9.58 0.42 -22.39
N LEU A 364 -9.84 -0.79 -21.89
CA LEU A 364 -8.80 -1.74 -21.49
C LEU A 364 -7.94 -2.17 -22.68
N SER A 365 -8.54 -2.38 -23.86
CA SER A 365 -7.79 -2.73 -25.06
C SER A 365 -6.86 -1.61 -25.50
N MET A 366 -7.29 -0.34 -25.43
CA MET A 366 -6.44 0.81 -25.74
C MET A 366 -5.24 0.90 -24.80
N LEU A 367 -5.44 0.67 -23.50
CA LEU A 367 -4.34 0.59 -22.53
C LEU A 367 -3.41 -0.61 -22.84
N ASP A 368 -3.95 -1.77 -23.23
CA ASP A 368 -3.11 -2.93 -23.58
C ASP A 368 -2.25 -2.72 -24.84
N MET A 369 -2.78 -2.00 -25.84
CA MET A 369 -2.04 -1.70 -27.08
C MET A 369 -0.82 -0.82 -26.82
N LYS A 370 -0.98 0.19 -25.95
CA LYS A 370 0.13 1.05 -25.51
C LYS A 370 1.20 0.24 -24.78
N ARG A 371 0.81 -0.71 -23.92
CA ARG A 371 1.73 -1.66 -23.28
C ARG A 371 2.55 -2.48 -24.28
N ARG A 372 1.99 -2.84 -25.44
CA ARG A 372 2.68 -3.62 -26.49
C ARG A 372 3.53 -2.76 -27.43
N GLY A 373 3.56 -1.43 -27.24
CA GLY A 373 4.28 -0.49 -28.12
C GLY A 373 3.67 -0.40 -29.52
N GLN A 374 2.37 -0.66 -29.65
CA GLN A 374 1.63 -0.63 -30.93
C GLN A 374 0.90 0.71 -31.17
N LEU A 375 1.09 1.67 -30.25
CA LEU A 375 0.72 3.08 -30.26
C LEU A 375 1.87 3.83 -29.57
#